data_AF-A0A935BCP4-F1
#
_entry.id   AF-A0A935BCP4-F1
#
_cell.length_a   1.000
_cell.length_b   1.000
_cell.length_c   1.000
_cell.angle_alpha   90.00
_cell.angle_beta   90.00
_cell.angle_gamma   90.00
#
_symmetry.space_group_name_H-M   'P 1'
#
loop_
_entity.id
_entity.type
_entity.pdbx_description
1 polymer ?
#
loop_
_entity_poly.entity_id
_entity_poly.type
_entity_poly.pdbx_seq_one_letter_code
_entity_poly.pdbx_strand_id
1 'polypeptide(L)'
;MSGDGKRIVFIRNDLSPFESRIVSRDLQSGQETVLASAKDRDFESVAFSPDGSKIAVLASDHYGDDLYKLKWISASGGRTEKDLRHRS
;
A
#
# COMPACT_ATOMS: atom_id res chain seq x y z
N MET A 1 -8.18 -7.87 -4.95
CA MET A 1 -9.62 -7.59 -4.71
C MET A 1 -9.97 -8.09 -3.31
N SER A 2 -10.89 -7.45 -2.61
CA SER A 2 -11.38 -7.94 -1.31
C SER A 2 -12.19 -9.23 -1.48
N GLY A 3 -12.31 -10.04 -0.41
CA GLY A 3 -13.04 -11.31 -0.46
C GLY A 3 -14.52 -11.17 -0.84
N ASP A 4 -15.12 -9.99 -0.59
CA ASP A 4 -16.49 -9.66 -0.97
C ASP A 4 -16.62 -9.01 -2.36
N GLY A 5 -15.52 -8.80 -3.08
CA GLY A 5 -15.51 -8.20 -4.41
C GLY A 5 -15.87 -6.72 -4.46
N LYS A 6 -16.02 -6.02 -3.32
CA LYS A 6 -16.45 -4.61 -3.30
C LYS A 6 -15.30 -3.61 -3.45
N ARG A 7 -14.07 -4.04 -3.14
CA ARG A 7 -12.89 -3.17 -3.15
C ARG A 7 -11.75 -3.78 -3.94
N ILE A 8 -10.97 -2.91 -4.58
CA ILE A 8 -9.65 -3.24 -5.13
C ILE A 8 -8.59 -2.43 -4.42
N VAL A 9 -7.37 -2.98 -4.39
CA VAL A 9 -6.18 -2.28 -3.95
C VAL A 9 -5.17 -2.34 -5.09
N PHE A 10 -4.51 -1.22 -5.35
CA PHE A 10 -3.50 -1.10 -6.39
C PHE A 10 -2.43 -0.09 -5.99
N ILE A 11 -1.30 -0.15 -6.69
CA ILE A 11 -0.20 0.79 -6.53
C ILE A 11 -0.35 1.87 -7.60
N ARG A 12 -0.27 3.15 -7.19
CA ARG A 12 -0.21 4.31 -8.07
C ARG A 12 1.16 4.95 -7.93
N ASN A 13 1.85 5.11 -9.04
CA ASN A 13 3.12 5.80 -9.10
C ASN A 13 2.92 7.13 -9.82
N ASP A 14 3.18 8.23 -9.11
CA ASP A 14 3.24 9.55 -9.72
C ASP A 14 4.69 9.85 -10.08
N LEU A 15 4.90 10.44 -11.27
CA LEU A 15 6.24 10.71 -11.79
C LEU A 15 6.82 12.06 -11.34
N SER A 16 5.98 12.97 -10.79
CA SER A 16 6.40 14.30 -10.36
C SER A 16 5.46 14.86 -9.28
N PRO A 17 5.89 14.91 -8.00
CA PRO A 17 7.10 14.30 -7.47
C PRO A 17 7.05 12.77 -7.61
N PHE A 18 8.21 12.10 -7.61
CA PHE A 18 8.25 10.64 -7.57
C PHE A 18 7.69 10.13 -6.25
N GLU A 19 6.50 9.53 -6.30
CA GLU A 19 5.78 9.04 -5.13
C GLU A 19 4.99 7.79 -5.49
N SER A 20 5.17 6.72 -4.70
CA SER A 20 4.36 5.51 -4.80
C SER A 20 3.29 5.51 -3.71
N ARG A 21 2.06 5.16 -4.08
CA ARG A 21 0.89 5.12 -3.18
C ARG A 21 0.17 3.81 -3.28
N ILE A 22 -0.26 3.28 -2.14
CA ILE A 22 -1.21 2.17 -2.07
C ILE A 22 -2.61 2.78 -1.97
N VAL A 23 -3.44 2.49 -2.97
CA VAL A 23 -4.78 3.06 -3.10
C VAL A 23 -5.80 1.94 -3.00
N SER A 24 -6.80 2.13 -2.13
CA SER A 24 -8.03 1.34 -2.14
C SER A 24 -9.09 2.08 -2.93
N ARG A 25 -9.83 1.37 -3.78
CA ARG A 25 -10.99 1.90 -4.48
C ARG A 25 -12.22 1.06 -4.17
N ASP A 26 -13.28 1.73 -3.74
CA ASP A 26 -14.62 1.16 -3.67
C ASP A 26 -15.21 1.07 -5.09
N LEU A 27 -15.63 -0.12 -5.50
CA LEU A 27 -16.07 -0.36 -6.88
C LEU A 27 -17.49 0.12 -7.16
N GLN A 28 -18.31 0.33 -6.12
CA GLN A 28 -19.67 0.80 -6.29
C GLN A 28 -19.72 2.32 -6.51
N SER A 29 -19.00 3.06 -5.67
CA SER A 29 -18.96 4.53 -5.69
C SER A 29 -17.82 5.10 -6.54
N GLY A 30 -16.79 4.30 -6.82
CA GLY A 30 -15.55 4.78 -7.42
C GLY A 30 -14.65 5.57 -6.46
N GLN A 31 -15.06 5.72 -5.20
CA GLN A 31 -14.30 6.49 -4.22
C GLN A 31 -12.95 5.83 -3.94
N GLU A 32 -11.89 6.63 -3.97
CA GLU A 32 -10.53 6.20 -3.66
C GLU A 32 -10.09 6.67 -2.28
N THR A 33 -9.24 5.87 -1.64
CA THR A 33 -8.58 6.20 -0.38
C THR A 33 -7.12 5.81 -0.47
N VAL A 34 -6.22 6.76 -0.19
CA VAL A 34 -4.79 6.47 -0.04
C VAL A 34 -4.57 5.84 1.32
N LEU A 35 -4.02 4.63 1.33
CA LEU A 35 -3.78 3.86 2.55
C LEU A 35 -2.35 4.02 3.07
N ALA A 36 -1.41 4.24 2.15
CA ALA A 36 -0.01 4.52 2.44
C ALA A 36 0.63 5.26 1.26
N SER A 37 1.63 6.09 1.55
CA SER A 37 2.50 6.71 0.56
C SER A 37 3.96 6.55 0.98
N ALA A 38 4.84 6.57 -0.01
CA ALA A 38 6.26 6.65 0.22
C ALA A 38 6.95 7.46 -0.89
N LYS A 39 7.85 8.32 -0.44
CA LYS A 39 8.84 8.99 -1.29
C LYS A 39 10.05 8.07 -1.36
N ASP A 40 10.57 7.83 -2.57
CA ASP A 40 11.76 7.02 -2.79
C ASP A 40 11.66 5.57 -2.26
N ARG A 41 10.46 4.99 -2.19
CA ARG A 41 10.25 3.54 -2.05
C ARG A 41 9.34 3.03 -3.15
N ASP A 42 9.69 1.86 -3.68
CA ASP A 42 8.84 1.15 -4.62
C ASP A 42 8.00 0.13 -3.85
N PHE A 43 6.68 0.36 -3.85
CA PHE A 43 5.75 -0.73 -3.60
C PHE A 43 5.72 -1.61 -4.84
N GLU A 44 5.82 -2.91 -4.63
CA GLU A 44 6.01 -3.89 -5.71
C GLU A 44 4.77 -4.73 -5.94
N SER A 45 4.12 -5.12 -4.83
CA SER A 45 2.90 -5.90 -4.89
C SER A 45 2.03 -5.66 -3.67
N VAL A 46 0.71 -5.81 -3.87
CA VAL A 46 -0.31 -5.66 -2.84
C VAL A 46 -1.37 -6.74 -2.97
N ALA A 47 -1.83 -7.27 -1.83
CA ALA A 47 -2.92 -8.25 -1.79
C ALA A 47 -3.75 -8.09 -0.52
N PHE A 48 -5.08 -8.24 -0.61
CA PHE A 48 -5.93 -8.31 0.57
C PHE A 48 -5.71 -9.63 1.32
N SER A 49 -5.85 -9.59 2.64
CA SER A 49 -6.10 -10.80 3.42
C SER A 49 -7.47 -11.40 3.07
N PRO A 50 -7.69 -12.71 3.28
CA PRO A 50 -8.96 -13.37 2.95
C PRO A 50 -10.19 -12.73 3.61
N ASP A 51 -10.03 -12.23 4.84
CA ASP A 51 -11.07 -11.53 5.60
C ASP A 51 -11.23 -10.03 5.20
N GLY A 52 -10.40 -9.53 4.29
CA GLY A 52 -10.41 -8.15 3.81
C GLY A 52 -9.97 -7.10 4.84
N SER A 53 -9.51 -7.50 6.04
CA SER A 53 -9.15 -6.55 7.11
C SER A 53 -7.76 -5.94 6.95
N LYS A 54 -6.86 -6.61 6.23
CA LYS A 54 -5.47 -6.22 6.03
C LYS A 54 -5.06 -6.28 4.57
N ILE A 55 -3.96 -5.61 4.27
CA ILE A 55 -3.28 -5.70 2.98
C ILE A 55 -1.83 -6.10 3.22
N ALA A 56 -1.40 -7.17 2.55
CA ALA A 56 0.01 -7.54 2.39
C ALA A 56 0.65 -6.58 1.40
N VAL A 57 1.85 -6.10 1.73
CA VAL A 57 2.62 -5.18 0.91
C VAL A 57 4.03 -5.73 0.76
N LEU A 58 4.48 -5.93 -0.47
CA LEU A 58 5.88 -6.16 -0.78
C LEU A 58 6.52 -4.81 -1.14
N ALA A 59 7.61 -4.45 -0.48
CA ALA A 59 8.31 -3.18 -0.70
C ALA A 59 9.83 -3.37 -0.62
N SER A 60 10.57 -2.63 -1.44
CA SER A 60 12.03 -2.52 -1.38
C SER A 60 12.44 -1.17 -0.75
N ASP A 61 13.64 -1.13 -0.15
CA ASP A 61 14.26 0.14 0.26
C ASP A 61 15.39 0.43 -0.76
N HIS A 62 15.30 1.53 -1.52
CA HIS A 62 16.25 1.90 -2.60
C HIS A 62 17.69 2.20 -2.14
N TYR A 63 18.04 2.00 -0.86
CA TYR A 63 19.23 2.63 -0.25
C TYR A 63 20.18 1.69 0.51
N GLY A 64 20.22 0.39 0.24
CA GLY A 64 21.36 -0.38 0.77
C GLY A 64 21.35 -1.87 0.59
N ASP A 65 20.18 -2.50 0.51
CA ASP A 65 20.05 -3.93 0.26
C ASP A 65 18.73 -4.14 -0.52
N ASP A 66 18.78 -4.75 -1.72
CA ASP A 66 17.63 -5.05 -2.60
C ASP A 66 16.66 -6.09 -1.99
N LEU A 67 16.57 -6.16 -0.67
CA LEU A 67 15.72 -7.09 0.05
C LEU A 67 14.29 -6.57 0.05
N TYR A 68 13.42 -7.33 -0.61
CA TYR A 68 11.99 -7.17 -0.49
C TYR A 68 11.53 -7.49 0.94
N LYS A 69 10.76 -6.57 1.52
CA LYS A 69 10.16 -6.71 2.84
C LYS A 69 8.65 -6.89 2.71
N LEU A 70 8.13 -7.94 3.32
CA LEU A 70 6.69 -8.14 3.46
C LEU A 70 6.18 -7.37 4.69
N LYS A 71 5.15 -6.52 4.49
CA LYS A 71 4.53 -5.71 5.52
C LYS A 71 3.02 -5.87 5.49
N TRP A 72 2.37 -5.60 6.62
CA TRP A 72 0.91 -5.57 6.73
C TRP A 72 0.42 -4.16 7.06
N ILE A 73 -0.59 -3.69 6.32
CA ILE A 73 -1.32 -2.45 6.61
C ILE A 73 -2.81 -2.72 6.79
N SER A 74 -3.52 -1.79 7.44
CA SER A 74 -4.99 -1.87 7.58
C SER A 74 -5.68 -1.57 6.25
N ALA A 75 -6.70 -2.37 5.91
CA ALA A 75 -7.55 -2.12 4.75
C ALA A 75 -8.53 -0.96 4.94
N SER A 76 -8.80 -0.55 6.19
CA SER A 76 -9.69 0.57 6.51
C SER A 76 -9.02 1.94 6.41
N GLY A 77 -7.71 1.98 6.11
CA GLY A 77 -6.90 3.19 6.25
C GLY A 77 -6.58 3.52 7.71
N GLY A 78 -5.56 4.36 7.90
CA GLY A 78 -5.20 4.88 9.24
C GLY A 78 -3.72 5.12 9.53
N ARG A 79 -2.80 4.97 8.57
CA ARG A 79 -1.38 5.30 8.80
C ARG A 79 -0.94 6.46 7.92
N THR A 80 -0.75 7.63 8.53
CA THR A 80 -0.02 8.74 7.92
C THR A 80 1.48 8.47 7.93
N GLU A 81 2.17 9.07 6.96
CA GLU A 81 3.59 9.00 6.52
C GLU A 81 4.69 8.77 7.60
N LYS A 82 4.40 8.94 8.90
CA LYS A 82 5.39 9.03 9.97
C LYS A 82 5.85 7.69 10.56
N ASP A 83 5.14 6.58 10.33
CA ASP A 83 5.37 5.32 11.07
C ASP A 83 6.12 4.24 10.27
N LEU A 84 6.62 4.58 9.08
CA LEU A 84 7.47 3.67 8.30
C LEU A 84 8.98 3.88 8.57
N ARG A 85 9.34 4.66 9.60
CA ARG A 85 10.71 4.80 10.09
C ARG A 85 10.79 4.18 11.50
N HIS A 86 11.66 3.18 11.64
CA HIS A 86 11.99 2.40 12.83
C HIS A 86 11.06 1.27 13.27
N ARG A 87 11.55 0.05 13.07
CA ARG A 87 11.93 -0.89 14.15
C ARG A 87 12.77 -2.03 13.57
N SER A 88 14.09 -1.91 13.70
CA SER A 88 15.03 -3.02 13.88
C SER A 88 15.93 -2.67 15.05
#